data_AF-A0A540WSW1-F1
#
_entry.id   AF-A0A540WSW1-F1
#
_cell.length_a   1.000
_cell.length_b   1.000
_cell.length_c   1.000
_cell.angle_alpha   90.00
_cell.angle_beta   90.00
_cell.angle_gamma   90.00
#
_symmetry.space_group_name_H-M   'P 1'
#
loop_
_entity.id
_entity.type
_entity.pdbx_description
1 polymer ?
#
loop_
_entity_poly.entity_id
_entity_poly.type
_entity_poly.pdbx_seq_one_letter_code
_entity_poly.pdbx_strand_id
1 'polypeptide(L)'
;MVLLVLVGLVACAPVSEAPEVRDVPPGEVSRRIVQGTDAPDDVGTVALVARRTRCGGESPLLLCSGVLIAPDVVLTAAHCLDLFGAEGAHEVFFGTVLSPTPEVSGRFIRVSRATLHPSYVPSTHAYDAALLRLAAPVDVAPVPLPGVGVSMSVGTPVRAVGYGDTKDANAPSGRRRQGALQVTSVEPAAFRAGPAPGMSCVGDSGGPVLAGDGVLIGLTVSGDVACRAEAVNVRVDALLEDFIRPFLASAPPATEPTLQPEALCREACERDAECPSGLTCVVTDGAPGRCLLPALREGSFGATCTEDAMCGAGGRCARLESEGDDACRCFTPCTPLPPDPEPEAPDEASGGGCSSAPGLVIFGVLALAGVKQRR
;
A
#
# COMPACT_ATOMS: atom_id res chain seq x y z
N MET A 1 47.14 43.33 77.58
CA MET A 1 46.39 42.20 76.98
C MET A 1 47.14 41.76 75.74
N VAL A 2 47.73 40.56 75.76
CA VAL A 2 48.43 39.99 74.59
C VAL A 2 47.45 39.05 73.90
N LEU A 3 47.15 39.30 72.63
CA LEU A 3 46.24 38.48 71.83
C LEU A 3 47.02 37.33 71.18
N LEU A 4 46.89 36.13 71.72
CA LEU A 4 47.43 34.91 71.08
C LEU A 4 46.60 34.56 69.84
N VAL A 5 47.25 34.52 68.68
CA VAL A 5 46.68 34.01 67.43
C VAL A 5 47.00 32.51 67.34
N LEU A 6 45.98 31.67 67.51
CA LEU A 6 46.06 30.23 67.27
C LEU A 6 45.88 29.94 65.77
N VAL A 7 46.95 29.50 65.11
CA VAL A 7 46.89 29.01 63.73
C VAL A 7 46.42 27.55 63.74
N GLY A 8 45.20 27.31 63.27
CA GLY A 8 44.66 25.96 63.11
C GLY A 8 45.25 25.26 61.89
N LEU A 9 46.01 24.19 62.11
CA LEU A 9 46.44 23.26 61.06
C LEU A 9 45.25 22.36 60.67
N VAL A 10 44.71 22.57 59.46
CA VAL A 10 43.73 21.66 58.86
C VAL A 10 44.47 20.44 58.31
N ALA A 11 44.28 19.28 58.92
CA ALA A 11 44.80 18.02 58.42
C ALA A 11 43.88 17.46 57.33
N CYS A 12 44.40 17.26 56.12
CA CYS A 12 43.68 16.54 55.07
C CYS A 12 43.73 15.03 55.35
N ALA A 13 42.56 14.40 55.49
CA ALA A 13 42.44 12.94 55.43
C ALA A 13 42.38 12.48 53.96
N PRO A 14 42.93 11.30 53.61
CA PRO A 14 42.79 10.76 52.26
C PRO A 14 41.33 10.35 52.00
N VAL A 15 40.82 10.74 50.83
CA VAL A 15 39.51 10.26 50.34
C VAL A 15 39.68 8.82 49.87
N SER A 16 38.84 7.92 50.36
CA SER A 16 38.80 6.53 49.90
C SER A 16 38.40 6.47 48.43
N GLU A 17 39.11 5.67 47.64
CA GLU A 17 38.75 5.42 46.24
C GLU A 17 37.35 4.80 46.14
N ALA A 18 36.59 5.25 45.14
CA ALA A 18 35.32 4.62 44.76
C ALA A 18 35.63 3.33 43.97
N PRO A 19 34.78 2.29 44.07
CA PRO A 19 35.02 1.04 43.35
C PRO A 19 34.95 1.27 41.82
N GLU A 20 35.90 0.71 41.08
CA GLU A 20 35.90 0.73 39.62
C GLU A 20 34.59 0.16 39.07
N VAL A 21 33.87 0.98 38.32
CA VAL A 21 32.79 0.51 37.45
C VAL A 21 33.45 -0.26 36.31
N ARG A 22 33.20 -1.57 36.25
CA ARG A 22 33.63 -2.40 35.12
C ARG A 22 32.94 -1.92 33.85
N ASP A 23 33.73 -1.38 32.91
CA ASP A 23 33.27 -1.09 31.57
C ASP A 23 32.76 -2.37 30.89
N VAL A 24 31.44 -2.40 30.64
CA VAL A 24 30.83 -3.36 29.73
C VAL A 24 30.99 -2.79 28.32
N PRO A 25 31.57 -3.52 27.35
CA PRO A 25 31.71 -3.01 25.99
C PRO A 25 30.34 -2.68 25.40
N PRO A 26 30.21 -1.65 24.54
CA PRO A 26 28.94 -1.26 23.96
C PRO A 26 28.44 -2.33 22.98
N GLY A 27 27.70 -3.31 23.52
CA GLY A 27 26.83 -4.17 22.74
C GLY A 27 25.80 -3.29 22.03
N GLU A 28 25.76 -3.38 20.71
CA GLU A 28 24.97 -2.52 19.85
C GLU A 28 23.47 -2.77 20.07
N VAL A 29 22.86 -2.00 20.97
CA VAL A 29 21.40 -1.98 21.13
C VAL A 29 20.83 -1.25 19.92
N SER A 30 20.66 -1.98 18.81
CA SER A 30 19.98 -1.48 17.61
C SER A 30 18.61 -1.00 18.03
N ARG A 31 18.42 0.32 18.05
CA ARG A 31 17.11 0.92 18.29
C ARG A 31 16.41 1.22 16.98
N ARG A 32 15.12 0.93 16.89
CA ARG A 32 14.02 1.88 16.57
C ARG A 32 12.71 1.10 16.21
N ILE A 33 11.62 1.64 15.61
CA ILE A 33 10.50 2.40 16.25
C ILE A 33 10.96 3.63 17.07
N VAL A 34 10.12 4.57 17.50
CA VAL A 34 10.67 5.69 18.31
C VAL A 34 11.18 5.12 19.64
N GLN A 35 12.51 5.01 19.81
CA GLN A 35 13.19 4.26 20.88
C GLN A 35 12.94 2.73 20.96
N GLY A 36 12.44 2.10 19.88
CA GLY A 36 12.26 0.65 19.77
C GLY A 36 13.55 -0.15 19.55
N THR A 37 13.48 -1.36 18.96
CA THR A 37 14.59 -2.19 18.44
C THR A 37 14.21 -2.93 17.14
N ASP A 38 15.18 -3.48 16.41
CA ASP A 38 14.86 -4.33 15.24
C ASP A 38 14.09 -5.60 15.65
N ALA A 39 13.23 -6.10 14.75
CA ALA A 39 12.30 -7.21 15.00
C ALA A 39 12.37 -8.29 13.90
N PRO A 40 13.49 -9.02 13.78
CA PRO A 40 13.64 -10.04 12.75
C PRO A 40 12.67 -11.21 12.93
N ASP A 41 12.37 -11.60 14.18
CA ASP A 41 11.62 -12.83 14.51
C ASP A 41 10.09 -12.67 14.41
N ASP A 42 9.57 -11.44 14.39
CA ASP A 42 8.14 -11.14 14.22
C ASP A 42 7.68 -11.31 12.76
N VAL A 43 7.93 -12.49 12.19
CA VAL A 43 7.74 -12.81 10.77
C VAL A 43 6.30 -12.61 10.27
N GLY A 44 5.31 -12.74 11.15
CA GLY A 44 3.90 -12.46 10.87
C GLY A 44 3.54 -10.97 10.79
N THR A 45 4.43 -10.06 11.19
CA THR A 45 4.23 -8.61 10.94
C THR A 45 4.74 -8.27 9.54
N VAL A 46 3.89 -7.58 8.78
CA VAL A 46 4.07 -7.32 7.34
C VAL A 46 3.98 -5.83 7.02
N ALA A 47 4.53 -5.41 5.88
CA ALA A 47 4.34 -4.07 5.33
C ALA A 47 3.24 -4.08 4.27
N LEU A 48 2.33 -3.11 4.32
CA LEU A 48 1.34 -2.86 3.28
C LEU A 48 1.88 -1.77 2.34
N VAL A 49 1.96 -2.08 1.05
CA VAL A 49 2.56 -1.19 0.04
C VAL A 49 1.59 -0.93 -1.12
N ALA A 50 1.75 0.21 -1.78
CA ALA A 50 1.14 0.42 -3.09
C ALA A 50 1.74 -0.55 -4.11
N ARG A 51 0.90 -1.18 -4.94
CA ARG A 51 1.37 -2.13 -5.95
C ARG A 51 2.23 -1.44 -7.00
N ARG A 52 3.39 -2.02 -7.25
CA ARG A 52 4.28 -1.59 -8.34
C ARG A 52 3.66 -1.97 -9.68
N THR A 53 3.55 -1.00 -10.59
CA THR A 53 2.96 -1.21 -11.92
C THR A 53 4.03 -1.29 -13.00
N ARG A 54 5.24 -0.81 -12.72
CA ARG A 54 6.43 -0.96 -13.56
C ARG A 54 7.38 -2.01 -13.03
N CYS A 55 8.26 -2.45 -13.93
CA CYS A 55 9.23 -3.51 -13.65
C CYS A 55 10.59 -2.99 -13.18
N GLY A 56 10.95 -1.76 -13.56
CA GLY A 56 12.17 -1.09 -13.10
C GLY A 56 11.89 0.28 -12.47
N GLY A 57 12.80 0.73 -11.61
CA GLY A 57 12.91 2.11 -11.14
C GLY A 57 11.98 2.57 -10.01
N GLU A 58 10.89 1.85 -9.71
CA GLU A 58 9.94 2.25 -8.66
C GLU A 58 10.30 1.62 -7.30
N SER A 59 10.68 2.45 -6.32
CA SER A 59 10.79 2.01 -4.92
C SER A 59 9.41 1.69 -4.34
N PRO A 60 9.25 0.60 -3.58
CA PRO A 60 8.00 0.30 -2.89
C PRO A 60 7.59 1.45 -1.96
N LEU A 61 6.38 1.97 -2.12
CA LEU A 61 5.82 2.98 -1.23
C LEU A 61 5.16 2.28 -0.04
N LEU A 62 5.80 2.35 1.13
CA LEU A 62 5.20 1.94 2.40
C LEU A 62 3.97 2.82 2.70
N LEU A 63 2.83 2.18 2.91
CA LEU A 63 1.60 2.83 3.33
C LEU A 63 1.41 2.66 4.83
N CYS A 64 1.42 1.40 5.26
CA CYS A 64 1.07 0.93 6.60
C CYS A 64 1.79 -0.37 6.93
N SER A 65 1.57 -0.87 8.14
CA SER A 65 1.92 -2.21 8.57
C SER A 65 0.67 -3.11 8.62
N GLY A 66 0.86 -4.40 8.86
CA GLY A 66 -0.20 -5.40 8.99
C GLY A 66 0.26 -6.59 9.82
N VAL A 67 -0.67 -7.49 10.16
CA VAL A 67 -0.36 -8.74 10.86
C VAL A 67 -1.08 -9.93 10.23
N LEU A 68 -0.32 -10.98 9.91
CA LEU A 68 -0.83 -12.27 9.43
C LEU A 68 -1.55 -13.00 10.57
N ILE A 69 -2.84 -13.31 10.41
CA ILE A 69 -3.69 -14.00 11.40
C ILE A 69 -4.23 -15.36 10.92
N ALA A 70 -4.07 -15.67 9.63
CA ALA A 70 -4.20 -17.00 9.04
C ALA A 70 -3.28 -17.11 7.82
N PRO A 71 -3.00 -18.29 7.25
CA PRO A 71 -2.01 -18.46 6.17
C PRO A 71 -2.19 -17.55 4.95
N ASP A 72 -3.41 -17.09 4.70
CA ASP A 72 -3.80 -16.20 3.60
C ASP A 72 -4.56 -14.94 4.07
N VAL A 73 -4.54 -14.60 5.37
CA VAL A 73 -5.29 -13.45 5.93
C VAL A 73 -4.42 -12.53 6.77
N VAL A 74 -4.42 -11.26 6.39
CA VAL A 74 -3.79 -10.15 7.12
C VAL A 74 -4.84 -9.23 7.72
N LEU A 75 -4.70 -8.88 8.99
CA LEU A 75 -5.41 -7.79 9.65
C LEU A 75 -4.56 -6.52 9.54
N THR A 76 -5.19 -5.39 9.20
CA THR A 76 -4.58 -4.06 9.13
C THR A 76 -5.62 -2.99 9.50
N ALA A 77 -5.26 -1.70 9.51
CA ALA A 77 -6.22 -0.63 9.79
C ALA A 77 -7.04 -0.29 8.53
N ALA A 78 -8.28 0.15 8.71
CA ALA A 78 -9.17 0.53 7.63
C ALA A 78 -8.68 1.77 6.87
N HIS A 79 -8.20 2.80 7.60
CA HIS A 79 -7.70 4.04 6.98
C HIS A 79 -6.49 3.83 6.04
N CYS A 80 -5.78 2.72 6.19
CA CYS A 80 -4.68 2.35 5.29
C CYS A 80 -5.14 2.08 3.85
N LEU A 81 -6.42 1.73 3.67
CA LEU A 81 -7.03 1.47 2.38
C LEU A 81 -7.70 2.73 1.78
N ASP A 82 -8.09 3.70 2.61
CA ASP A 82 -8.68 4.98 2.16
C ASP A 82 -7.75 5.73 1.18
N LEU A 83 -6.43 5.48 1.24
CA LEU A 83 -5.42 6.05 0.32
C LEU A 83 -5.59 5.64 -1.15
N PHE A 84 -6.19 4.47 -1.42
CA PHE A 84 -6.38 3.92 -2.78
C PHE A 84 -7.78 3.33 -3.03
N GLY A 85 -8.67 3.40 -2.04
CA GLY A 85 -9.97 2.71 -2.02
C GLY A 85 -9.86 1.26 -1.54
N ALA A 86 -10.99 0.68 -1.10
CA ALA A 86 -11.02 -0.71 -0.62
C ALA A 86 -10.69 -1.74 -1.72
N GLU A 87 -10.89 -1.39 -2.99
CA GLU A 87 -10.50 -2.17 -4.17
C GLU A 87 -9.11 -1.74 -4.71
N GLY A 88 -8.37 -0.97 -3.91
CA GLY A 88 -7.08 -0.41 -4.26
C GLY A 88 -6.02 -1.47 -4.59
N ALA A 89 -5.10 -1.11 -5.49
CA ALA A 89 -4.01 -1.98 -5.91
C ALA A 89 -2.93 -2.05 -4.81
N HIS A 90 -3.08 -2.99 -3.87
CA HIS A 90 -2.16 -3.20 -2.75
C HIS A 90 -1.36 -4.51 -2.86
N GLU A 91 -0.14 -4.49 -2.37
CA GLU A 91 0.67 -5.69 -2.10
C GLU A 91 1.01 -5.76 -0.60
N VAL A 92 1.13 -6.97 -0.07
CA VAL A 92 1.67 -7.24 1.26
C VAL A 92 3.10 -7.74 1.12
N PHE A 93 4.04 -7.10 1.80
CA PHE A 93 5.44 -7.50 1.84
C PHE A 93 5.78 -8.24 3.13
N PHE A 94 6.31 -9.46 2.96
CA PHE A 94 6.85 -10.33 4.00
C PHE A 94 8.37 -10.29 3.97
N GLY A 95 9.01 -9.59 4.91
CA GLY A 95 10.47 -9.56 4.99
C GLY A 95 10.97 -8.54 6.00
N THR A 96 12.23 -8.65 6.41
CA THR A 96 12.78 -7.78 7.48
C THR A 96 13.00 -6.34 7.01
N VAL A 97 13.27 -6.13 5.72
CA VAL A 97 13.56 -4.82 5.13
C VAL A 97 12.88 -4.69 3.77
N LEU A 98 11.93 -3.77 3.66
CA LEU A 98 11.32 -3.34 2.41
C LEU A 98 12.37 -2.57 1.60
N SER A 99 12.92 -3.22 0.56
CA SER A 99 13.94 -2.65 -0.32
C SER A 99 13.43 -2.54 -1.76
N PRO A 100 13.87 -1.53 -2.53
CA PRO A 100 13.74 -1.56 -3.99
C PRO A 100 14.62 -2.63 -4.66
N THR A 101 15.68 -3.10 -4.00
CA THR A 101 16.63 -4.06 -4.59
C THR A 101 16.20 -5.52 -4.35
N PRO A 102 16.18 -6.38 -5.38
CA PRO A 102 15.81 -7.80 -5.25
C PRO A 102 16.71 -8.64 -4.34
N GLU A 103 17.91 -8.16 -4.02
CA GLU A 103 18.91 -8.86 -3.19
C GLU A 103 18.54 -8.92 -1.70
N VAL A 104 17.47 -8.24 -1.28
CA VAL A 104 17.00 -8.22 0.11
C VAL A 104 15.88 -9.23 0.31
N SER A 105 16.07 -10.14 1.26
CA SER A 105 15.16 -11.23 1.56
C SER A 105 13.75 -10.74 1.98
N GLY A 106 12.81 -10.93 1.08
CA GLY A 106 11.38 -10.77 1.34
C GLY A 106 10.53 -11.20 0.16
N ARG A 107 9.21 -11.21 0.36
CA ARG A 107 8.23 -11.62 -0.64
C ARG A 107 7.05 -10.67 -0.73
N PHE A 108 6.65 -10.29 -1.93
CA PHE A 108 5.44 -9.51 -2.22
C PHE A 108 4.28 -10.43 -2.62
N ILE A 109 3.15 -10.30 -1.95
CA ILE A 109 1.92 -11.07 -2.21
C ILE A 109 0.77 -10.10 -2.48
N ARG A 110 0.05 -10.26 -3.59
CA ARG A 110 -1.13 -9.42 -3.90
C ARG A 110 -2.24 -9.63 -2.87
N VAL A 111 -2.97 -8.56 -2.57
CA VAL A 111 -4.30 -8.65 -1.95
C VAL A 111 -5.29 -9.08 -3.03
N SER A 112 -6.08 -10.12 -2.77
CA SER A 112 -7.15 -10.61 -3.65
C SER A 112 -8.52 -10.07 -3.28
N ARG A 113 -8.71 -9.68 -2.01
CA ARG A 113 -9.90 -9.01 -1.50
C ARG A 113 -9.54 -8.25 -0.22
N ALA A 114 -9.91 -6.98 -0.12
CA ALA A 114 -10.00 -6.30 1.17
C ALA A 114 -11.44 -6.27 1.66
N THR A 115 -11.64 -6.10 2.96
CA THR A 115 -12.95 -5.88 3.56
C THR A 115 -12.76 -5.00 4.80
N LEU A 116 -13.33 -3.80 4.77
CA LEU A 116 -13.36 -2.87 5.90
C LEU A 116 -14.31 -3.39 6.98
N HIS A 117 -14.05 -3.04 8.25
CA HIS A 117 -15.01 -3.29 9.32
C HIS A 117 -16.32 -2.52 9.04
N PRO A 118 -17.51 -3.14 9.13
CA PRO A 118 -18.78 -2.51 8.73
C PRO A 118 -19.16 -1.30 9.59
N SER A 119 -18.61 -1.21 10.81
CA SER A 119 -18.78 -0.07 11.73
C SER A 119 -17.60 0.91 11.72
N TYR A 120 -16.68 0.85 10.75
CA TYR A 120 -15.57 1.79 10.64
C TYR A 120 -16.09 3.22 10.44
N VAL A 121 -15.59 4.18 11.23
CA VAL A 121 -15.93 5.60 11.13
C VAL A 121 -14.65 6.42 10.84
N PRO A 122 -14.41 6.84 9.59
CA PRO A 122 -13.18 7.54 9.20
C PRO A 122 -12.88 8.81 9.99
N SER A 123 -13.92 9.56 10.42
CA SER A 123 -13.74 10.81 11.15
C SER A 123 -13.32 10.65 12.61
N THR A 124 -13.40 9.44 13.17
CA THR A 124 -13.07 9.17 14.59
C THR A 124 -12.13 7.99 14.78
N HIS A 125 -11.78 7.27 13.70
CA HIS A 125 -11.06 5.99 13.74
C HIS A 125 -11.73 4.93 14.65
N ALA A 126 -13.04 5.03 14.89
CA ALA A 126 -13.79 3.98 15.59
C ALA A 126 -13.88 2.73 14.69
N TYR A 127 -13.58 1.56 15.27
CA TYR A 127 -13.48 0.27 14.55
C TYR A 127 -12.60 0.33 13.30
N ASP A 128 -11.48 1.05 13.37
CA ASP A 128 -10.52 1.21 12.28
C ASP A 128 -9.70 -0.07 12.05
N ALA A 129 -10.34 -1.04 11.39
CA ALA A 129 -9.78 -2.34 11.06
C ALA A 129 -10.27 -2.83 9.69
N ALA A 130 -9.40 -3.56 8.99
CA ALA A 130 -9.68 -4.18 7.71
C ALA A 130 -9.01 -5.56 7.62
N LEU A 131 -9.66 -6.48 6.92
CA LEU A 131 -9.17 -7.82 6.65
C LEU A 131 -8.81 -7.95 5.18
N LEU A 132 -7.60 -8.39 4.92
CA LEU A 132 -7.04 -8.61 3.58
C LEU A 132 -6.92 -10.12 3.36
N ARG A 133 -7.58 -10.63 2.33
CA ARG A 133 -7.30 -11.95 1.75
C ARG A 133 -6.12 -11.80 0.81
N LEU A 134 -5.12 -12.67 0.96
CA LEU A 134 -3.99 -12.76 0.04
C LEU A 134 -4.38 -13.57 -1.21
N ALA A 135 -3.68 -13.35 -2.32
CA ALA A 135 -3.88 -14.11 -3.55
C ALA A 135 -3.35 -15.55 -3.47
N ALA A 136 -2.45 -15.84 -2.52
CA ALA A 136 -1.93 -17.17 -2.21
C ALA A 136 -1.60 -17.26 -0.72
N PRO A 137 -1.68 -18.45 -0.10
CA PRO A 137 -1.19 -18.65 1.26
C PRO A 137 0.34 -18.54 1.32
N VAL A 138 0.85 -18.13 2.48
CA VAL A 138 2.28 -18.02 2.77
C VAL A 138 2.75 -19.07 3.78
N ASP A 139 4.00 -19.52 3.64
CA ASP A 139 4.67 -20.37 4.63
C ASP A 139 5.28 -19.50 5.74
N VAL A 140 4.40 -18.83 6.49
CA VAL A 140 4.72 -17.94 7.61
C VAL A 140 3.73 -18.24 8.73
N ALA A 141 4.22 -18.43 9.95
CA ALA A 141 3.37 -18.69 11.12
C ALA A 141 2.47 -17.46 11.41
N PRO A 142 1.14 -17.61 11.44
CA PRO A 142 0.24 -16.53 11.84
C PRO A 142 0.40 -16.17 13.31
N VAL A 143 0.17 -14.91 13.64
CA VAL A 143 0.21 -14.41 15.02
C VAL A 143 -1.05 -14.87 15.77
N PRO A 144 -0.92 -15.42 17.00
CA PRO A 144 -2.07 -15.94 17.73
C PRO A 144 -3.05 -14.84 18.12
N LEU A 145 -4.32 -15.04 17.75
CA LEU A 145 -5.45 -14.22 18.19
C LEU A 145 -5.72 -14.39 19.70
N PRO A 146 -6.36 -13.41 20.36
CA PRO A 146 -6.63 -13.48 21.78
C PRO A 146 -7.73 -14.50 22.08
N GLY A 147 -7.61 -15.16 23.24
CA GLY A 147 -8.67 -16.03 23.76
C GLY A 147 -9.91 -15.23 24.18
N VAL A 148 -11.05 -15.92 24.31
CA VAL A 148 -12.27 -15.31 24.87
C VAL A 148 -12.00 -14.87 26.31
N GLY A 149 -12.27 -13.60 26.63
CA GLY A 149 -12.13 -13.07 27.99
C GLY A 149 -10.71 -12.62 28.38
N VAL A 150 -9.81 -12.37 27.42
CA VAL A 150 -8.53 -11.69 27.71
C VAL A 150 -8.82 -10.30 28.28
N SER A 151 -8.58 -10.13 29.57
CA SER A 151 -8.76 -8.85 30.26
C SER A 151 -7.50 -8.00 30.16
N MET A 152 -7.57 -6.89 29.44
CA MET A 152 -6.54 -5.85 29.43
C MET A 152 -6.81 -4.80 30.51
N SER A 153 -5.76 -4.35 31.20
CA SER A 153 -5.83 -3.32 32.24
C SER A 153 -4.79 -2.21 32.03
N VAL A 154 -5.05 -1.04 32.60
CA VAL A 154 -4.06 0.05 32.68
C VAL A 154 -2.80 -0.46 33.40
N GLY A 155 -1.63 -0.12 32.85
CA GLY A 155 -0.34 -0.63 33.30
C GLY A 155 0.13 -1.91 32.61
N THR A 156 -0.71 -2.59 31.81
CA THR A 156 -0.30 -3.77 31.04
C THR A 156 0.88 -3.41 30.12
N PRO A 157 2.02 -4.12 30.19
CA PRO A 157 3.12 -3.95 29.25
C PRO A 157 2.77 -4.58 27.89
N VAL A 158 2.99 -3.84 26.81
CA VAL A 158 2.63 -4.26 25.44
C VAL A 158 3.75 -3.93 24.48
N ARG A 159 3.74 -4.53 23.30
CA ARG A 159 4.79 -4.38 22.29
C ARG A 159 4.17 -4.09 20.92
N ALA A 160 4.37 -2.88 20.41
CA ALA A 160 4.03 -2.58 19.02
C ALA A 160 5.11 -3.14 18.08
N VAL A 161 4.71 -3.61 16.91
CA VAL A 161 5.62 -4.03 15.83
C VAL A 161 5.15 -3.40 14.51
N GLY A 162 6.07 -2.94 13.67
CA GLY A 162 5.75 -2.28 12.42
C GLY A 162 6.97 -1.91 11.58
N TYR A 163 6.74 -1.17 10.50
CA TYR A 163 7.73 -0.73 9.52
C TYR A 163 7.88 0.80 9.48
N GLY A 164 7.26 1.53 10.42
CA GLY A 164 7.07 2.97 10.39
C GLY A 164 8.33 3.83 10.57
N ASP A 165 8.09 5.13 10.54
CA ASP A 165 9.09 6.18 10.79
C ASP A 165 9.65 6.09 12.21
N THR A 166 10.97 6.24 12.32
CA THR A 166 11.70 6.14 13.58
C THR A 166 12.02 7.49 14.22
N LYS A 167 11.73 8.59 13.52
CA LYS A 167 12.21 9.96 13.79
C LYS A 167 13.74 10.10 13.79
N ASP A 168 14.47 9.17 13.17
CA ASP A 168 15.93 9.25 12.97
C ASP A 168 16.28 9.16 11.48
N ALA A 169 16.94 10.21 10.97
CA ALA A 169 17.33 10.31 9.57
C ALA A 169 18.32 9.21 9.11
N ASN A 170 19.05 8.59 10.04
CA ASN A 170 20.00 7.51 9.74
C ASN A 170 19.33 6.12 9.74
N ALA A 171 18.04 6.04 10.06
CA ALA A 171 17.31 4.80 10.23
C ALA A 171 15.88 4.93 9.68
N PRO A 172 15.71 5.11 8.35
CA PRO A 172 14.41 5.33 7.72
C PRO A 172 13.41 4.19 7.96
N SER A 173 12.16 4.47 7.62
CA SER A 173 11.08 3.47 7.59
C SER A 173 11.35 2.36 6.57
N GLY A 174 10.56 1.28 6.64
CA GLY A 174 10.71 0.10 5.79
C GLY A 174 11.51 -1.04 6.43
N ARG A 175 12.07 -0.89 7.63
CA ARG A 175 12.65 -2.01 8.40
C ARG A 175 11.70 -2.46 9.50
N ARG A 176 11.42 -3.77 9.58
CA ARG A 176 10.57 -4.35 10.63
C ARG A 176 11.19 -4.18 12.01
N ARG A 177 10.42 -3.59 12.91
CA ARG A 177 10.87 -3.01 14.18
C ARG A 177 9.81 -3.16 15.26
N GLN A 178 10.24 -3.22 16.50
CA GLN A 178 9.41 -3.42 17.69
C GLN A 178 9.67 -2.33 18.74
N GLY A 179 8.72 -2.04 19.61
CA GLY A 179 8.94 -1.17 20.76
C GLY A 179 8.00 -1.49 21.91
N ALA A 180 8.47 -1.34 23.14
CA ALA A 180 7.67 -1.56 24.34
C ALA A 180 6.88 -0.29 24.70
N LEU A 181 5.57 -0.44 24.88
CA LEU A 181 4.63 0.58 25.35
C LEU A 181 3.94 0.07 26.62
N GLN A 182 3.21 0.96 27.30
CA GLN A 182 2.38 0.61 28.46
C GLN A 182 0.96 1.14 28.30
N VAL A 183 -0.06 0.32 28.56
CA VAL A 183 -1.47 0.69 28.45
C VAL A 183 -1.81 1.80 29.45
N THR A 184 -2.38 2.91 28.98
CA THR A 184 -2.73 4.11 29.78
C THR A 184 -4.24 4.26 29.98
N SER A 185 -5.06 3.84 29.03
CA SER A 185 -6.52 3.73 29.17
C SER A 185 -7.05 2.51 28.42
N VAL A 186 -8.24 2.03 28.80
CA VAL A 186 -8.94 0.93 28.11
C VAL A 186 -10.40 1.32 27.92
N GLU A 187 -10.85 1.31 26.67
CA GLU A 187 -12.23 1.53 26.26
C GLU A 187 -12.86 0.21 25.75
N PRO A 188 -14.16 0.14 25.44
CA PRO A 188 -14.79 -1.11 24.98
C PRO A 188 -14.18 -1.68 23.69
N ALA A 189 -13.88 -0.83 22.69
CA ALA A 189 -13.35 -1.23 21.38
C ALA A 189 -11.93 -0.70 21.09
N ALA A 190 -11.32 0.02 22.04
CA ALA A 190 -10.02 0.66 21.87
C ALA A 190 -9.22 0.67 23.18
N PHE A 191 -7.95 1.02 23.09
CA PHE A 191 -7.11 1.34 24.24
C PHE A 191 -6.02 2.33 23.84
N ARG A 192 -5.51 3.06 24.83
CA ARG A 192 -4.36 3.96 24.67
C ARG A 192 -3.13 3.34 25.30
N ALA A 193 -1.97 3.61 24.70
CA ALA A 193 -0.68 3.19 25.23
C ALA A 193 0.33 4.35 25.15
N GLY A 194 1.19 4.47 26.15
CA GLY A 194 2.26 5.47 26.23
C GLY A 194 3.66 4.86 26.16
N PRO A 195 4.71 5.70 26.10
CA PRO A 195 6.10 5.28 25.91
C PRO A 195 6.63 4.41 27.05
N ALA A 196 7.21 3.24 26.74
CA ALA A 196 7.80 2.37 27.76
C ALA A 196 9.01 1.49 27.32
N PRO A 197 10.06 2.01 26.64
CA PRO A 197 10.29 3.40 26.23
C PRO A 197 9.90 3.67 24.77
N GLY A 198 9.45 2.66 24.03
CA GLY A 198 9.15 2.72 22.61
C GLY A 198 7.83 3.45 22.31
N MET A 199 7.69 4.01 21.11
CA MET A 199 6.43 4.59 20.59
C MET A 199 6.26 4.35 19.09
N SER A 200 5.08 3.86 18.70
CA SER A 200 4.65 3.71 17.30
C SER A 200 4.54 5.07 16.60
N CYS A 201 4.66 5.06 15.27
CA CYS A 201 4.65 6.28 14.45
C CYS A 201 4.01 6.06 13.07
N VAL A 202 4.12 7.07 12.19
CA VAL A 202 3.60 7.04 10.82
C VAL A 202 4.15 5.82 10.06
N GLY A 203 3.25 4.99 9.52
CA GLY A 203 3.58 3.72 8.86
C GLY A 203 3.53 2.47 9.76
N ASP A 204 3.45 2.63 11.09
CA ASP A 204 3.12 1.54 12.02
C ASP A 204 1.61 1.30 12.11
N SER A 205 0.76 2.20 11.59
CA SER A 205 -0.69 1.99 11.42
C SER A 205 -0.99 0.63 10.78
N GLY A 206 -1.98 -0.09 11.32
CA GLY A 206 -2.28 -1.48 10.96
C GLY A 206 -1.30 -2.53 11.52
N GLY A 207 -0.19 -2.12 12.14
CA GLY A 207 0.76 -2.99 12.79
C GLY A 207 0.25 -3.56 14.12
N PRO A 208 0.66 -4.79 14.48
CA PRO A 208 0.17 -5.46 15.68
C PRO A 208 0.70 -4.86 16.98
N VAL A 209 -0.14 -4.89 18.00
CA VAL A 209 0.24 -4.68 19.40
C VAL A 209 0.07 -6.00 20.15
N LEU A 210 1.16 -6.47 20.71
CA LEU A 210 1.33 -7.81 21.27
C LEU A 210 1.48 -7.75 22.80
N ALA A 211 1.00 -8.78 23.50
CA ALA A 211 1.19 -8.94 24.94
C ALA A 211 1.49 -10.41 25.31
N GLY A 212 2.10 -10.61 26.48
CA GLY A 212 2.52 -11.93 26.95
C GLY A 212 3.41 -12.64 25.93
N ASP A 213 3.08 -13.90 25.63
CA ASP A 213 3.80 -14.77 24.69
C ASP A 213 3.53 -14.44 23.20
N GLY A 214 3.39 -13.16 22.86
CA GLY A 214 3.17 -12.69 21.48
C GLY A 214 1.72 -12.73 21.00
N VAL A 215 0.74 -12.71 21.92
CA VAL A 215 -0.69 -12.69 21.58
C VAL A 215 -1.10 -11.31 21.04
N LEU A 216 -1.82 -11.31 19.93
CA LEU A 216 -2.34 -10.10 19.29
C LEU A 216 -3.52 -9.52 20.08
N ILE A 217 -3.25 -8.51 20.92
CA ILE A 217 -4.29 -7.84 21.71
C ILE A 217 -4.83 -6.56 21.04
N GLY A 218 -4.04 -5.95 20.15
CA GLY A 218 -4.33 -4.65 19.59
C GLY A 218 -3.81 -4.43 18.19
N LEU A 219 -4.35 -3.40 17.55
CA LEU A 219 -4.00 -2.95 16.22
C LEU A 219 -3.70 -1.44 16.30
N THR A 220 -2.51 -1.02 15.88
CA THR A 220 -2.11 0.39 15.91
C THR A 220 -2.93 1.17 14.89
N VAL A 221 -3.59 2.28 15.27
CA VAL A 221 -4.44 3.04 14.32
C VAL A 221 -4.15 4.54 14.27
N SER A 222 -3.79 5.17 15.39
CA SER A 222 -3.38 6.58 15.40
C SER A 222 -2.51 6.89 16.61
N GLY A 223 -2.07 8.14 16.75
CA GLY A 223 -1.24 8.59 17.87
C GLY A 223 -0.94 10.08 17.77
N ASP A 224 -0.11 10.60 18.67
CA ASP A 224 0.33 11.99 18.60
C ASP A 224 1.25 12.24 17.40
N VAL A 225 1.14 13.42 16.76
CA VAL A 225 1.90 13.77 15.55
C VAL A 225 3.42 13.77 15.73
N ALA A 226 3.91 13.84 16.97
CA ALA A 226 5.33 13.79 17.28
C ALA A 226 5.85 12.36 17.55
N CYS A 227 4.95 11.38 17.69
CA CYS A 227 5.21 9.99 18.04
C CYS A 227 5.94 9.84 19.39
N ARG A 228 5.41 10.45 20.46
CA ARG A 228 6.14 10.61 21.76
C ARG A 228 5.33 10.37 23.02
N ALA A 229 4.02 10.52 22.98
CA ALA A 229 3.15 10.60 24.16
C ALA A 229 2.08 9.52 24.16
N GLU A 230 1.47 9.24 23.01
CA GLU A 230 0.26 8.41 22.95
C GLU A 230 0.08 7.69 21.62
N ALA A 231 -0.26 6.41 21.72
CA ALA A 231 -0.73 5.56 20.63
C ALA A 231 -2.15 5.09 20.95
N VAL A 232 -3.05 5.22 19.97
CA VAL A 232 -4.42 4.72 20.02
C VAL A 232 -4.49 3.43 19.21
N ASN A 233 -5.08 2.41 19.82
CA ASN A 233 -5.12 1.06 19.28
C ASN A 233 -6.55 0.53 19.30
N VAL A 234 -6.97 -0.14 18.23
CA VAL A 234 -8.23 -0.90 18.24
C VAL A 234 -7.99 -2.22 18.99
N ARG A 235 -8.96 -2.62 19.82
CA ARG A 235 -8.94 -3.88 20.56
C ARG A 235 -9.29 -5.04 19.66
N VAL A 236 -8.37 -6.00 19.50
CA VAL A 236 -8.59 -7.16 18.61
C VAL A 236 -9.62 -8.12 19.18
N ASP A 237 -9.71 -8.24 20.51
CA ASP A 237 -10.74 -9.06 21.17
C ASP A 237 -12.16 -8.52 20.93
N ALA A 238 -12.31 -7.20 20.75
CA ALA A 238 -13.58 -6.55 20.43
C ALA A 238 -14.04 -6.73 18.97
N LEU A 239 -13.20 -7.31 18.09
CA LEU A 239 -13.50 -7.60 16.68
C LEU A 239 -13.67 -9.10 16.38
N LEU A 240 -13.52 -9.97 17.40
CA LEU A 240 -13.36 -11.40 17.16
C LEU A 240 -14.62 -12.06 16.60
N GLU A 241 -15.78 -11.79 17.20
CA GLU A 241 -17.01 -12.55 16.95
C GLU A 241 -17.81 -12.03 15.75
N ASP A 242 -17.77 -10.72 15.52
CA ASP A 242 -18.56 -10.01 14.52
C ASP A 242 -17.80 -9.75 13.21
N PHE A 243 -16.46 -9.72 13.24
CA PHE A 243 -15.64 -9.41 12.07
C PHE A 243 -14.60 -10.48 11.72
N ILE A 244 -13.69 -10.82 12.65
CA ILE A 244 -12.54 -11.68 12.36
C ILE A 244 -12.96 -13.13 12.12
N ARG A 245 -13.66 -13.77 13.07
CA ARG A 245 -14.07 -15.18 12.93
C ARG A 245 -15.00 -15.43 11.74
N PRO A 246 -16.02 -14.60 11.44
CA PRO A 246 -16.83 -14.76 10.23
C PRO A 246 -16.00 -14.72 8.94
N PHE A 247 -15.01 -13.83 8.85
CA PHE A 247 -14.13 -13.75 7.68
C PHE A 247 -13.21 -14.98 7.57
N LEU A 248 -12.63 -15.45 8.69
CA LEU A 248 -11.80 -16.65 8.72
C LEU A 248 -12.57 -17.94 8.40
N ALA A 249 -13.85 -18.01 8.79
CA ALA A 249 -14.75 -19.12 8.45
C ALA A 249 -15.26 -19.05 7.00
N SER A 250 -15.22 -17.88 6.36
CA SER A 250 -15.58 -17.76 4.94
C SER A 250 -14.53 -18.43 4.05
N ALA A 251 -14.99 -19.29 3.13
CA ALA A 251 -14.14 -19.90 2.12
C ALA A 251 -13.53 -18.79 1.23
N PRO A 252 -12.25 -18.91 0.81
CA PRO A 252 -11.72 -18.05 -0.24
C PRO A 252 -12.60 -18.17 -1.49
N PRO A 253 -12.84 -17.09 -2.25
CA PRO A 253 -13.53 -17.19 -3.53
C PRO A 253 -12.69 -18.04 -4.48
N ALA A 254 -13.13 -19.27 -4.75
CA ALA A 254 -12.49 -20.16 -5.70
C ALA A 254 -12.79 -19.68 -7.13
N THR A 255 -11.82 -19.05 -7.78
CA THR A 255 -11.85 -18.80 -9.22
C THR A 255 -10.42 -18.70 -9.72
N GLU A 256 -10.00 -19.61 -10.61
CA GLU A 256 -8.83 -19.35 -11.45
C GLU A 256 -9.23 -18.33 -12.54
N PRO A 257 -8.35 -17.37 -12.89
CA PRO A 257 -8.67 -16.40 -13.94
C PRO A 257 -8.92 -17.13 -15.26
N THR A 258 -10.09 -16.89 -15.84
CA THR A 258 -10.52 -17.56 -17.08
C THR A 258 -9.95 -16.90 -18.33
N LEU A 259 -9.71 -15.58 -18.28
CA LEU A 259 -9.23 -14.79 -19.40
C LEU A 259 -7.70 -14.84 -19.50
N GLN A 260 -7.17 -14.95 -20.72
CA GLN A 260 -5.73 -14.97 -20.94
C GLN A 260 -5.16 -13.54 -21.10
N PRO A 261 -3.98 -13.21 -20.54
CA PRO A 261 -3.41 -11.86 -20.58
C PRO A 261 -3.21 -11.29 -22.00
N GLU A 262 -3.01 -12.15 -23.00
CA GLU A 262 -2.84 -11.78 -24.40
C GLU A 262 -4.18 -11.40 -25.07
N ALA A 263 -5.31 -11.87 -24.55
CA ALA A 263 -6.62 -11.79 -25.20
C ALA A 263 -7.51 -10.61 -24.74
N LEU A 264 -7.06 -9.85 -23.74
CA LEU A 264 -7.86 -8.85 -23.00
C LEU A 264 -8.44 -7.71 -23.86
N CYS A 265 -7.82 -7.37 -25.00
CA CYS A 265 -8.39 -6.40 -25.94
C CYS A 265 -9.60 -6.93 -26.75
N ARG A 266 -9.83 -8.25 -26.76
CA ARG A 266 -10.92 -8.89 -27.51
C ARG A 266 -12.00 -9.38 -26.56
N GLU A 267 -11.59 -10.10 -25.53
CA GLU A 267 -12.50 -10.72 -24.56
C GLU A 267 -12.98 -9.69 -23.52
N ALA A 268 -14.22 -9.87 -23.07
CA ALA A 268 -14.84 -9.06 -22.04
C ALA A 268 -14.80 -9.78 -20.69
N CYS A 269 -14.95 -9.03 -19.61
CA CYS A 269 -15.19 -9.56 -18.27
C CYS A 269 -16.55 -9.06 -17.74
N GLU A 270 -17.14 -9.83 -16.84
CA GLU A 270 -18.32 -9.44 -16.06
C GLU A 270 -17.95 -9.13 -14.59
N ARG A 271 -16.82 -9.66 -14.10
CA ARG A 271 -16.34 -9.51 -12.72
C ARG A 271 -14.83 -9.75 -12.59
N ASP A 272 -14.21 -9.18 -11.56
CA ASP A 272 -12.76 -9.26 -11.29
C ASP A 272 -12.19 -10.68 -11.30
N ALA A 273 -12.98 -11.66 -10.86
CA ALA A 273 -12.56 -13.05 -10.74
C ALA A 273 -12.31 -13.75 -12.09
N GLU A 274 -12.77 -13.20 -13.22
CA GLU A 274 -12.43 -13.69 -14.57
C GLU A 274 -11.10 -13.14 -15.07
N CYS A 275 -10.69 -12.00 -14.54
CA CYS A 275 -9.51 -11.27 -14.98
C CYS A 275 -8.21 -11.89 -14.43
N PRO A 276 -7.11 -11.90 -15.22
CA PRO A 276 -5.79 -12.23 -14.71
C PRO A 276 -5.47 -11.50 -13.41
N SER A 277 -4.75 -12.20 -12.56
CA SER A 277 -4.04 -11.71 -11.37
C SER A 277 -3.88 -10.19 -11.22
N GLY A 278 -4.78 -9.59 -10.44
CA GLY A 278 -4.72 -8.17 -10.09
C GLY A 278 -5.14 -7.21 -11.21
N LEU A 279 -5.74 -7.67 -12.29
CA LEU A 279 -6.54 -6.83 -13.14
C LEU A 279 -7.96 -6.76 -12.57
N THR A 280 -8.54 -5.56 -12.53
CA THR A 280 -9.93 -5.32 -12.09
C THR A 280 -10.82 -5.27 -13.33
N CYS A 281 -12.04 -5.81 -13.24
CA CYS A 281 -13.01 -5.73 -14.31
C CYS A 281 -13.73 -4.37 -14.28
N VAL A 282 -13.35 -3.47 -15.17
CA VAL A 282 -13.94 -2.13 -15.25
C VAL A 282 -14.99 -2.10 -16.38
N VAL A 283 -16.24 -1.89 -16.00
CA VAL A 283 -17.36 -1.68 -16.94
C VAL A 283 -17.52 -0.18 -17.17
N THR A 284 -17.60 0.23 -18.44
CA THR A 284 -17.89 1.62 -18.84
C THR A 284 -19.29 1.69 -19.44
N ASP A 285 -20.03 2.77 -19.19
CA ASP A 285 -21.40 2.95 -19.70
C ASP A 285 -21.47 2.71 -21.22
N GLY A 286 -22.27 1.71 -21.62
CA GLY A 286 -22.47 1.33 -23.03
C GLY A 286 -21.37 0.47 -23.66
N ALA A 287 -20.35 0.04 -22.90
CA ALA A 287 -19.27 -0.82 -23.36
C ALA A 287 -19.16 -2.12 -22.54
N PRO A 288 -18.64 -3.22 -23.13
CA PRO A 288 -18.33 -4.44 -22.37
C PRO A 288 -17.24 -4.19 -21.32
N GLY A 289 -17.26 -4.94 -20.22
CA GLY A 289 -16.24 -4.85 -19.17
C GLY A 289 -14.86 -5.24 -19.65
N ARG A 290 -13.83 -4.55 -19.15
CA ARG A 290 -12.41 -4.79 -19.49
C ARG A 290 -11.55 -5.00 -18.26
N CYS A 291 -10.73 -6.05 -18.30
CA CYS A 291 -9.69 -6.29 -17.30
C CYS A 291 -8.55 -5.30 -17.48
N LEU A 292 -8.30 -4.43 -16.48
CA LEU A 292 -7.21 -3.46 -16.53
C LEU A 292 -6.51 -3.30 -15.17
N LEU A 293 -5.25 -2.86 -15.21
CA LEU A 293 -4.59 -2.29 -14.03
C LEU A 293 -5.11 -0.85 -13.89
N PRO A 294 -5.59 -0.38 -12.72
CA PRO A 294 -6.13 0.99 -12.58
C PRO A 294 -5.17 2.13 -13.00
N ALA A 295 -3.84 1.88 -12.99
CA ALA A 295 -2.83 2.82 -13.47
C ALA A 295 -2.55 2.76 -14.99
N LEU A 296 -3.14 1.80 -15.69
CA LEU A 296 -3.05 1.62 -17.15
C LEU A 296 -4.45 1.68 -17.76
N ARG A 297 -4.49 1.80 -19.09
CA ARG A 297 -5.72 1.64 -19.89
C ARG A 297 -5.89 0.17 -20.30
N GLU A 298 -7.01 -0.14 -20.97
CA GLU A 298 -7.19 -1.43 -21.62
C GLU A 298 -5.99 -1.79 -22.54
N GLY A 299 -5.56 -3.04 -22.48
CA GLY A 299 -4.42 -3.55 -23.22
C GLY A 299 -4.15 -5.03 -22.94
N SER A 300 -3.43 -5.68 -23.86
CA SER A 300 -2.98 -7.05 -23.70
C SER A 300 -1.55 -7.08 -23.13
N PHE A 301 -1.22 -8.13 -22.38
CA PHE A 301 0.13 -8.41 -21.87
C PHE A 301 0.75 -9.55 -22.69
N GLY A 302 1.84 -9.26 -23.40
CA GLY A 302 2.54 -10.20 -24.28
C GLY A 302 3.72 -10.89 -23.61
N ALA A 303 4.85 -10.98 -24.31
CA ALA A 303 6.08 -11.62 -23.85
C ALA A 303 6.66 -10.97 -22.58
N THR A 304 7.54 -11.69 -21.89
CA THR A 304 8.26 -11.18 -20.71
C THR A 304 9.23 -10.06 -21.04
N CYS A 305 9.50 -9.21 -20.07
CA CYS A 305 10.36 -8.03 -20.24
C CYS A 305 11.05 -7.62 -18.94
N THR A 306 12.12 -6.84 -19.07
CA THR A 306 12.76 -6.12 -17.95
C THR A 306 12.68 -4.61 -18.09
N GLU A 307 12.53 -4.09 -19.32
CA GLU A 307 12.49 -2.66 -19.64
C GLU A 307 11.55 -2.33 -20.81
N ASP A 308 11.06 -1.07 -20.89
CA ASP A 308 10.11 -0.62 -21.91
C ASP A 308 10.63 -0.82 -23.36
N ALA A 309 11.95 -0.77 -23.57
CA ALA A 309 12.58 -0.95 -24.88
C ALA A 309 12.34 -2.34 -25.51
N MET A 310 12.10 -3.37 -24.70
CA MET A 310 11.79 -4.72 -25.19
C MET A 310 10.39 -4.83 -25.81
N CYS A 311 9.50 -3.86 -25.53
CA CYS A 311 8.08 -3.95 -25.84
C CYS A 311 7.65 -3.25 -27.13
N GLY A 312 8.61 -2.78 -27.93
CA GLY A 312 8.33 -2.10 -29.20
C GLY A 312 7.73 -0.71 -29.06
N ALA A 313 7.36 -0.11 -30.19
CA ALA A 313 6.91 1.29 -30.23
C ALA A 313 5.58 1.50 -29.47
N GLY A 314 5.64 2.24 -28.37
CA GLY A 314 4.47 2.54 -27.52
C GLY A 314 4.10 1.44 -26.51
N GLY A 315 4.80 0.31 -26.52
CA GLY A 315 4.70 -0.72 -25.49
C GLY A 315 5.32 -0.26 -24.17
N ARG A 316 4.96 -0.93 -23.08
CA ARG A 316 5.49 -0.68 -21.73
C ARG A 316 5.81 -2.00 -21.05
N CYS A 317 6.92 -2.09 -20.32
CA CYS A 317 7.16 -3.21 -19.43
C CYS A 317 6.38 -3.00 -18.13
N ALA A 318 5.33 -3.79 -17.94
CA ALA A 318 4.37 -3.66 -16.86
C ALA A 318 4.40 -4.89 -15.96
N ARG A 319 4.24 -4.66 -14.65
CA ARG A 319 4.23 -5.73 -13.64
C ARG A 319 2.81 -6.27 -13.50
N LEU A 320 2.60 -7.51 -13.94
CA LEU A 320 1.34 -8.23 -13.82
C LEU A 320 1.28 -8.99 -12.49
N GLU A 321 2.28 -9.82 -12.19
CA GLU A 321 2.39 -10.50 -10.89
C GLU A 321 3.36 -9.79 -9.93
N SER A 322 3.19 -10.03 -8.63
CA SER A 322 4.11 -9.46 -7.62
C SER A 322 5.54 -9.97 -7.77
N GLU A 323 5.71 -11.26 -8.09
CA GLU A 323 6.99 -11.99 -8.12
C GLU A 323 7.00 -13.10 -9.18
N GLY A 324 8.18 -13.65 -9.45
CA GLY A 324 8.41 -14.71 -10.45
C GLY A 324 8.97 -14.18 -11.78
N ASP A 325 9.48 -15.09 -12.61
CA ASP A 325 10.13 -14.76 -13.88
C ASP A 325 9.17 -14.14 -14.91
N ASP A 326 7.89 -14.54 -14.86
CA ASP A 326 6.80 -14.01 -15.69
C ASP A 326 6.10 -12.77 -15.08
N ALA A 327 6.60 -12.22 -13.96
CA ALA A 327 5.99 -11.07 -13.28
C ALA A 327 5.88 -9.83 -14.16
N CYS A 328 6.77 -9.71 -15.14
CA CYS A 328 6.95 -8.53 -15.96
C CYS A 328 6.70 -8.86 -17.42
N ARG A 329 5.67 -8.23 -18.00
CA ARG A 329 5.18 -8.52 -19.36
C ARG A 329 4.97 -7.25 -20.16
N CYS A 330 5.18 -7.33 -21.46
CA CYS A 330 4.99 -6.21 -22.37
C CYS A 330 3.51 -5.89 -22.52
N PHE A 331 3.09 -4.78 -21.91
CA PHE A 331 1.77 -4.20 -22.07
C PHE A 331 1.69 -3.45 -23.41
N THR A 332 0.73 -3.85 -24.24
CA THR A 332 0.35 -3.18 -25.48
C THR A 332 -1.08 -2.68 -25.35
N PRO A 333 -1.30 -1.34 -25.37
CA PRO A 333 -2.64 -0.76 -25.43
C PRO A 333 -3.54 -1.37 -26.49
N CYS A 334 -4.84 -1.47 -26.21
CA CYS A 334 -5.80 -1.77 -27.26
C CYS A 334 -5.80 -0.64 -28.31
N THR A 335 -5.79 -1.02 -29.58
CA THR A 335 -5.98 -0.08 -30.68
C THR A 335 -7.45 0.32 -30.71
N PRO A 336 -7.80 1.62 -30.75
CA PRO A 336 -9.17 2.02 -31.01
C PRO A 336 -9.64 1.36 -32.31
N LEU A 337 -10.84 0.77 -32.30
CA LEU A 337 -11.46 0.33 -33.55
C LEU A 337 -11.52 1.56 -34.48
N PRO A 338 -11.11 1.43 -35.75
CA PRO A 338 -11.36 2.49 -36.71
C PRO A 338 -12.88 2.75 -36.73
N PRO A 339 -13.33 4.02 -36.85
CA PRO A 339 -14.75 4.29 -37.02
C PRO A 339 -15.25 3.48 -38.22
N ASP A 340 -16.47 2.95 -38.12
CA ASP A 340 -17.12 2.30 -39.25
C ASP A 340 -17.05 3.24 -40.46
N PRO A 341 -16.73 2.74 -41.67
CA PRO A 341 -16.72 3.58 -42.85
C PRO A 341 -18.09 4.23 -42.99
N GLU A 342 -18.12 5.56 -43.06
CA GLU A 342 -19.36 6.29 -43.32
C GLU A 342 -20.04 5.67 -44.55
N PRO A 343 -21.34 5.35 -44.49
CA PRO A 343 -22.01 4.70 -45.60
C PRO A 343 -21.88 5.60 -46.83
N GLU A 344 -21.19 5.09 -47.87
CA GLU A 344 -20.96 5.83 -49.11
C GLU A 344 -22.30 6.37 -49.62
N ALA A 345 -22.38 7.70 -49.77
CA ALA A 345 -23.58 8.34 -50.28
C ALA A 345 -23.89 7.76 -51.67
N PRO A 346 -25.13 7.33 -51.94
CA PRO A 346 -25.44 6.65 -53.19
C PRO A 346 -25.20 7.59 -54.38
N ASP A 347 -24.41 7.13 -55.35
CA ASP A 347 -24.18 7.82 -56.62
C ASP A 347 -25.53 8.12 -57.30
N GLU A 348 -25.87 9.41 -57.43
CA GLU A 348 -27.04 9.84 -58.20
C GLU A 348 -26.80 9.67 -59.71
N ALA A 349 -27.00 8.45 -60.20
CA ALA A 349 -27.16 8.18 -61.62
C ALA A 349 -28.61 8.44 -62.05
N SER A 350 -28.92 9.67 -62.48
CA SER A 350 -30.09 9.91 -63.35
C SER A 350 -29.80 11.00 -64.39
N GLY A 351 -30.28 10.80 -65.61
CA GLY A 351 -30.03 11.72 -66.73
C GLY A 351 -31.24 11.95 -67.60
N GLY A 352 -31.18 13.02 -68.40
CA GLY A 352 -32.02 13.22 -69.58
C GLY A 352 -33.29 14.07 -69.37
N GLY A 353 -33.33 15.25 -70.01
CA GLY A 353 -34.54 16.06 -70.14
C GLY A 353 -34.27 17.42 -70.79
N CYS A 354 -34.62 17.60 -72.07
CA CYS A 354 -34.41 18.85 -72.81
C CYS A 354 -35.67 19.74 -72.81
N SER A 355 -35.48 21.08 -72.88
CA SER A 355 -36.40 21.94 -73.66
C SER A 355 -35.80 23.28 -74.11
N SER A 356 -35.92 23.52 -75.42
CA SER A 356 -35.96 24.80 -76.19
C SER A 356 -35.42 26.13 -75.63
N ALA A 357 -34.53 26.76 -76.42
CA ALA A 357 -34.33 28.22 -76.48
C ALA A 357 -35.46 28.91 -77.31
N PRO A 358 -35.58 30.26 -77.31
CA PRO A 358 -34.74 31.09 -78.20
C PRO A 358 -34.36 32.50 -77.66
N GLY A 359 -33.37 33.16 -78.28
CA GLY A 359 -33.17 34.62 -78.14
C GLY A 359 -31.73 35.13 -78.38
N LEU A 360 -31.51 35.85 -79.49
CA LEU A 360 -30.30 36.68 -79.70
C LEU A 360 -30.38 37.99 -78.89
N VAL A 361 -29.22 38.58 -78.54
CA VAL A 361 -28.74 39.94 -78.95
C VAL A 361 -27.47 40.34 -78.14
N ILE A 362 -26.71 41.29 -78.69
CA ILE A 362 -25.31 41.65 -78.41
C ILE A 362 -25.16 42.77 -77.34
N PHE A 363 -23.90 43.02 -76.92
CA PHE A 363 -23.32 44.11 -76.09
C PHE A 363 -23.10 43.76 -74.60
N GLY A 364 -21.92 43.95 -73.98
CA GLY A 364 -20.61 44.40 -74.48
C GLY A 364 -20.12 45.73 -73.85
N VAL A 365 -19.42 45.65 -72.71
CA VAL A 365 -18.66 46.78 -72.12
C VAL A 365 -17.37 46.26 -71.48
N LEU A 366 -16.24 46.89 -71.81
CA LEU A 366 -14.95 46.72 -71.13
C LEU A 366 -14.91 47.49 -69.80
N ALA A 367 -14.24 46.93 -68.79
CA ALA A 367 -13.49 47.73 -67.82
C ALA A 367 -12.23 46.96 -67.39
N LEU A 368 -11.06 47.54 -67.67
CA LEU A 368 -9.75 47.06 -67.25
C LEU A 368 -9.27 47.84 -66.01
N ALA A 369 -8.18 47.33 -65.43
CA ALA A 369 -7.36 47.89 -64.34
C ALA A 369 -7.85 47.60 -62.89
N GLY A 370 -6.97 47.24 -61.96
CA GLY A 370 -5.51 47.10 -62.15
C GLY A 370 -4.78 46.39 -61.01
N VAL A 371 -3.66 45.77 -61.39
CA VAL A 371 -2.71 45.13 -60.50
C VAL A 371 -1.98 46.18 -59.66
N LYS A 372 -1.81 45.92 -58.36
CA LYS A 372 -0.55 46.29 -57.69
C LYS A 372 -0.15 45.28 -56.62
N GLN A 373 1.03 44.72 -56.81
CA GLN A 373 1.71 43.77 -55.92
C GLN A 373 3.03 44.41 -55.48
N ARG A 374 3.63 43.89 -54.39
CA ARG A 374 5.01 44.16 -53.89
C ARG A 374 5.16 45.47 -53.09
N ARG A 375 6.07 45.53 -52.12
CA ARG A 375 7.18 44.60 -51.80
C ARG A 375 7.04 43.95 -50.43
#